data_AF-X0VEK0-F1
#
_entry.id   AF-X0VEK0-F1
#
_cell.length_a   1.000
_cell.length_b   1.000
_cell.length_c   1.000
_cell.angle_alpha   90.00
_cell.angle_beta   90.00
_cell.angle_gamma   90.00
#
_symmetry.space_group_name_H-M   'P 1'
#
loop_
_entity.id
_entity.type
_entity.pdbx_description
1 polymer ?
#
loop_
_entity_poly.entity_id
_entity_poly.type
_entity_poly.pdbx_seq_one_letter_code
_entity_poly.pdbx_strand_id
1 'polypeptide(L)'
;ALEEASYTLGASRWRSFRTIIWPLIRPGIANAFLLAVIESLADFANPILLGGDFDVLATSIYLAIIGRYDEVLAASLGIVLLSITLTTFIVQRYWIGKKSYVTVTGKPSRYSALPIPKGLDYGLVGFSLVWVVLTIVLYGSVFAGGFVRLWGINNSFTLLHYKRFLVDGFESYITTIKLAAISAPLTAAVGLLIAYLVSRYRFFAKRPFEFTSMLSFAIPGTVVGIGYVMSFNTAPLVFTGTAAILIICFIFRNMPVGIRSGMAALQQI
;
A
#
# COMPACT_ATOMS: atom_id res chain seq x y z
N ALA A 1 15.96 20.63 -18.69
CA ALA A 1 16.77 21.67 -18.02
C ALA A 1 18.10 21.15 -17.46
N LEU A 2 18.16 20.55 -16.25
CA LEU A 2 19.44 20.13 -15.65
C LEU A 2 20.17 19.06 -16.47
N GLU A 3 19.43 18.08 -17.00
CA GLU A 3 20.01 17.03 -17.84
C GLU A 3 20.54 17.58 -19.17
N GLU A 4 19.78 18.41 -19.89
CA GLU A 4 20.23 19.04 -21.14
C GLU A 4 21.43 19.96 -20.93
N ALA A 5 21.41 20.79 -19.88
CA ALA A 5 22.54 21.66 -19.53
C ALA A 5 23.83 20.84 -19.31
N SER A 6 23.70 19.64 -18.73
CA SER A 6 24.85 18.74 -18.59
C SER A 6 25.40 18.24 -19.94
N TYR A 7 24.52 17.91 -20.89
CA TYR A 7 24.93 17.50 -22.23
C TYR A 7 25.55 18.65 -23.02
N THR A 8 25.00 19.87 -22.93
CA THR A 8 25.56 21.07 -23.58
C THR A 8 26.95 21.42 -23.05
N LEU A 9 27.22 21.15 -21.76
CA LEU A 9 28.54 21.32 -21.13
C LEU A 9 29.52 20.14 -21.41
N GLY A 10 29.15 19.20 -22.28
CA GLY A 10 30.02 18.08 -22.70
C GLY A 10 30.07 16.91 -21.72
N ALA A 11 29.13 16.79 -20.77
CA ALA A 11 29.06 15.61 -19.91
C ALA A 11 28.58 14.38 -20.69
N SER A 12 29.17 13.22 -20.41
CA SER A 12 28.71 11.94 -20.96
C SER A 12 27.40 11.48 -20.29
N ARG A 13 26.60 10.66 -20.99
CA ARG A 13 25.36 10.06 -20.45
C ARG A 13 25.53 9.42 -19.08
N TRP A 14 26.63 8.70 -18.87
CA TRP A 14 26.92 8.09 -17.57
C TRP A 14 27.21 9.11 -16.47
N ARG A 15 27.94 10.19 -16.80
CA ARG A 15 28.21 11.28 -15.86
C ARG A 15 26.90 11.97 -15.48
N SER A 16 26.08 12.35 -16.46
CA SER A 16 24.76 12.97 -16.24
C SER A 16 23.83 12.07 -15.43
N PHE A 17 23.81 10.77 -15.72
CA PHE A 17 23.05 9.80 -14.94
C PHE A 17 23.50 9.77 -13.48
N ARG A 18 24.79 9.60 -13.21
CA ARG A 18 25.31 9.43 -11.84
C ARG A 18 25.24 10.71 -11.00
N THR A 19 25.39 11.89 -11.60
CA THR A 19 25.46 13.16 -10.87
C THR A 19 24.13 13.91 -10.79
N ILE A 20 23.23 13.72 -11.77
CA ILE A 20 21.95 14.45 -11.84
C ILE A 20 20.79 13.47 -11.66
N ILE A 21 20.65 12.48 -12.55
CA ILE A 21 19.46 11.61 -12.60
C ILE A 21 19.37 10.72 -11.35
N TRP A 22 20.41 9.95 -11.03
CA TRP A 22 20.43 9.01 -9.91
C TRP A 22 20.14 9.68 -8.56
N PRO A 23 20.78 10.82 -8.20
CA PRO A 23 20.45 11.54 -6.97
C PRO A 23 19.02 12.08 -6.90
N LEU A 24 18.42 12.40 -8.05
CA LEU A 24 17.03 12.86 -8.18
C LEU A 24 16.02 11.71 -8.06
N ILE A 25 16.27 10.55 -8.69
CA ILE A 25 15.34 9.41 -8.70
C ILE A 25 15.46 8.49 -7.48
N ARG A 26 16.63 8.44 -6.81
CA ARG A 26 16.86 7.54 -5.65
C ARG A 26 15.81 7.67 -4.54
N PRO A 27 15.27 8.86 -4.15
CA PRO A 27 14.24 8.95 -3.13
C PRO A 27 12.92 8.30 -3.60
N GLY A 28 12.59 8.47 -4.89
CA GLY A 28 11.42 7.85 -5.51
C GLY A 28 11.53 6.32 -5.54
N ILE A 29 12.68 5.80 -5.98
CA ILE A 29 12.95 4.34 -6.01
C ILE A 29 12.89 3.76 -4.60
N ALA A 30 13.55 4.40 -3.63
CA ALA A 30 13.56 3.90 -2.25
C ALA A 30 12.17 3.96 -1.59
N ASN A 31 11.35 4.97 -1.91
CA ASN A 31 9.94 5.02 -1.49
C ASN A 31 9.13 3.88 -2.11
N ALA A 32 9.28 3.62 -3.42
CA ALA A 32 8.58 2.53 -4.10
C ALA A 32 9.01 1.15 -3.57
N PHE A 33 10.31 0.96 -3.33
CA PHE A 33 10.85 -0.26 -2.73
C PHE A 33 10.28 -0.50 -1.33
N LEU A 34 10.26 0.52 -0.46
CA LEU A 34 9.68 0.38 0.87
C LEU A 34 8.19 0.01 0.81
N LEU A 35 7.44 0.69 -0.06
CA LEU A 35 6.03 0.39 -0.25
C LEU A 35 5.83 -1.08 -0.62
N ALA A 36 6.61 -1.58 -1.60
CA ALA A 36 6.55 -2.98 -2.02
C ALA A 36 6.92 -3.96 -0.88
N VAL A 37 7.93 -3.65 -0.06
CA VAL A 37 8.33 -4.50 1.07
C VAL A 37 7.25 -4.53 2.15
N ILE A 38 6.67 -3.38 2.51
CA ILE A 38 5.60 -3.32 3.51
C ILE A 38 4.36 -4.08 3.03
N GLU A 39 3.95 -3.88 1.78
CA GLU A 39 2.81 -4.60 1.19
C GLU A 39 3.09 -6.12 1.16
N SER A 40 4.30 -6.54 0.80
CA SER A 40 4.69 -7.95 0.79
C SER A 40 4.72 -8.57 2.19
N LEU A 41 5.20 -7.85 3.21
CA LEU A 41 5.21 -8.31 4.60
C LEU A 41 3.80 -8.36 5.21
N ALA A 42 2.90 -7.50 4.74
CA ALA A 42 1.52 -7.43 5.17
C ALA A 42 0.57 -8.35 4.38
N ASP A 43 1.07 -9.02 3.35
CA ASP A 43 0.27 -9.89 2.51
C ASP A 43 -0.12 -11.17 3.25
N PHE A 44 -1.43 -11.29 3.47
CA PHE A 44 -2.03 -12.44 4.12
C PHE A 44 -2.75 -13.36 3.13
N ALA A 45 -3.42 -12.78 2.13
CA ALA A 45 -4.33 -13.50 1.26
C ALA A 45 -3.57 -14.41 0.28
N ASN A 46 -2.49 -13.92 -0.33
CA ASN A 46 -1.76 -14.74 -1.30
C ASN A 46 -1.07 -15.94 -0.63
N PRO A 47 -0.36 -15.79 0.51
CA PRO A 47 0.29 -16.93 1.14
C PRO A 47 -0.70 -17.97 1.68
N ILE A 48 -1.85 -17.58 2.24
CA ILE A 48 -2.81 -18.58 2.74
C ILE A 48 -3.53 -19.35 1.62
N LEU A 49 -3.67 -18.74 0.44
CA LEU A 49 -4.32 -19.37 -0.72
C LEU A 49 -3.36 -20.15 -1.61
N LEU A 50 -2.13 -19.66 -1.78
CA LEU A 50 -1.16 -20.14 -2.77
C LEU A 50 0.09 -20.77 -2.14
N GLY A 51 0.32 -20.55 -0.84
CA GLY A 51 1.57 -20.93 -0.17
C GLY A 51 1.77 -22.43 -0.01
N GLY A 52 0.72 -23.25 -0.15
CA GLY A 52 0.82 -24.69 0.04
C GLY A 52 1.34 -25.01 1.46
N ASP A 53 2.51 -25.66 1.55
CA ASP A 53 3.15 -26.04 2.80
C ASP A 53 4.08 -24.95 3.38
N PHE A 54 4.15 -23.76 2.76
CA PHE A 54 4.98 -22.66 3.24
C PHE A 54 4.22 -21.77 4.22
N ASP A 55 4.67 -21.77 5.47
CA ASP A 55 4.19 -20.84 6.49
C ASP A 55 4.90 -19.47 6.36
N VAL A 56 4.12 -18.40 6.38
CA VAL A 56 4.63 -17.02 6.48
C VAL A 56 4.10 -16.36 7.75
N LEU A 57 4.84 -15.38 8.29
CA LEU A 57 4.48 -14.72 9.54
C LEU A 57 3.03 -14.25 9.58
N ALA A 58 2.53 -13.61 8.52
CA ALA A 58 1.16 -13.12 8.45
C ALA A 58 0.10 -14.23 8.62
N THR A 59 0.30 -15.41 8.01
CA THR A 59 -0.63 -16.54 8.11
C THR A 59 -0.46 -17.29 9.42
N SER A 60 0.78 -17.49 9.89
CA SER A 60 1.06 -18.13 11.18
C SER A 60 0.46 -17.34 12.35
N ILE A 61 0.53 -16.01 12.29
CA ILE A 61 -0.10 -15.10 13.26
C ILE A 61 -1.63 -15.32 13.32
N TYR A 62 -2.29 -15.39 12.16
CA TYR A 62 -3.74 -15.64 12.08
C TYR A 62 -4.11 -17.04 12.61
N LEU A 63 -3.38 -18.07 12.17
CA LEU A 63 -3.62 -19.46 12.55
C LEU A 63 -3.32 -19.72 14.04
N ALA A 64 -2.40 -18.97 14.64
CA ALA A 64 -2.16 -19.03 16.09
C ALA A 64 -3.41 -18.68 16.90
N ILE A 65 -4.18 -17.67 16.47
CA ILE A 65 -5.43 -17.30 17.15
C ILE A 65 -6.58 -18.20 16.75
N ILE A 66 -6.86 -18.32 15.45
CA ILE A 66 -8.09 -18.98 14.98
C ILE A 66 -7.96 -20.50 15.00
N GLY A 67 -6.76 -21.03 14.72
CA GLY A 67 -6.52 -22.48 14.68
C GLY A 67 -6.09 -23.05 16.02
N ARG A 68 -5.18 -22.36 16.74
CA ARG A 68 -4.56 -22.88 17.98
C ARG A 68 -5.09 -22.24 19.26
N TYR A 69 -5.84 -21.14 19.18
CA TYR A 69 -6.27 -20.35 20.34
C TYR A 69 -5.11 -19.93 21.27
N ASP A 70 -3.92 -19.74 20.71
CA ASP A 70 -2.71 -19.36 21.42
C ASP A 70 -2.40 -17.88 21.17
N GLU A 71 -2.98 -17.03 22.02
CA GLU A 71 -2.77 -15.58 21.96
C GLU A 71 -1.32 -15.17 22.23
N VAL A 72 -0.59 -15.96 23.03
CA VAL A 72 0.81 -15.67 23.37
C VAL A 72 1.69 -15.89 22.14
N LEU A 73 1.49 -17.01 21.43
CA LEU A 73 2.17 -17.26 20.17
C LEU A 73 1.83 -16.18 19.13
N ALA A 74 0.56 -15.82 18.99
CA ALA A 74 0.14 -14.78 18.05
C ALA A 74 0.78 -13.42 18.35
N ALA A 75 0.82 -13.02 19.62
CA ALA A 75 1.45 -11.79 20.06
C ALA A 75 2.97 -11.81 19.81
N SER A 76 3.64 -12.93 20.11
CA SER A 76 5.09 -13.06 19.88
C SER A 76 5.46 -12.96 18.40
N LEU A 77 4.75 -13.66 17.53
CA LEU A 77 4.92 -13.58 16.07
C LEU A 77 4.57 -12.18 15.55
N GLY A 78 3.53 -11.56 16.09
CA GLY A 78 3.13 -10.19 15.78
C GLY A 78 4.22 -9.16 16.11
N ILE A 79 4.88 -9.30 17.26
CA ILE A 79 6.01 -8.44 17.65
C ILE A 79 7.20 -8.63 16.70
N VAL A 80 7.50 -9.87 16.29
CA VAL A 80 8.57 -10.14 15.32
C VAL A 80 8.27 -9.46 13.98
N LEU A 81 7.06 -9.64 13.45
CA LEU A 81 6.65 -9.03 12.20
C LEU A 81 6.65 -7.50 12.28
N LEU A 82 6.14 -6.93 13.37
CA LEU A 82 6.18 -5.48 13.63
C LEU A 82 7.61 -4.95 13.70
N SER A 83 8.52 -5.69 14.34
CA SER A 83 9.92 -5.29 14.47
C SER A 83 10.62 -5.25 13.11
N ILE A 84 10.35 -6.22 12.24
CA ILE A 84 10.86 -6.25 10.87
C ILE A 84 10.35 -5.03 10.10
N THR A 85 9.05 -4.77 10.11
CA THR A 85 8.46 -3.69 9.30
C THR A 85 8.88 -2.31 9.81
N LEU A 86 8.96 -2.12 11.14
CA LEU A 86 9.45 -0.89 11.74
C LEU A 86 10.92 -0.67 11.41
N THR A 87 11.74 -1.73 11.41
CA THR A 87 13.16 -1.65 11.02
C THR A 87 13.29 -1.24 9.56
N THR A 88 12.55 -1.86 8.64
CA THR A 88 12.55 -1.48 7.22
C THR A 88 12.14 -0.02 7.04
N PHE A 89 11.09 0.43 7.74
CA PHE A 89 10.62 1.81 7.70
C PHE A 89 11.67 2.79 8.21
N ILE A 90 12.32 2.50 9.34
CA ILE A 90 13.36 3.34 9.93
C ILE A 90 14.59 3.41 9.02
N VAL A 91 15.07 2.26 8.52
CA VAL A 91 16.22 2.18 7.59
C VAL A 91 15.95 3.01 6.35
N GLN A 92 14.76 2.88 5.76
CA GLN A 92 14.37 3.70 4.61
C GLN A 92 14.38 5.19 4.95
N ARG A 93 13.82 5.59 6.10
CA ARG A 93 13.76 7.00 6.50
C ARG A 93 15.15 7.62 6.66
N TYR A 94 16.13 6.85 7.12
CA TYR A 94 17.51 7.32 7.25
C TYR A 94 18.27 7.25 5.92
N TRP A 95 18.02 6.25 5.09
CA TRP A 95 18.70 6.07 3.80
C TRP A 95 18.24 7.08 2.75
N ILE A 96 16.94 7.43 2.75
CA ILE A 96 16.37 8.54 1.99
C ILE A 96 16.68 9.83 2.74
N GLY A 97 17.86 10.39 2.52
CA GLY A 97 18.26 11.66 3.12
C GLY A 97 17.21 12.77 2.90
N LYS A 98 17.24 13.81 3.76
CA LYS A 98 16.28 14.94 3.83
C LYS A 98 16.11 15.81 2.56
N LYS A 99 16.63 15.39 1.41
CA LYS A 99 16.60 16.19 0.18
C LYS A 99 15.26 16.00 -0.52
N SER A 100 14.31 16.85 -0.15
CA SER A 100 13.13 17.12 -0.97
C SER A 100 13.60 17.80 -2.25
N TYR A 101 13.71 17.06 -3.33
CA TYR A 101 13.91 17.64 -4.65
C TYR A 101 12.55 18.09 -5.16
N VAL A 102 12.04 19.20 -4.61
CA VAL A 102 10.87 19.89 -5.16
C VAL A 102 11.28 20.36 -6.54
N THR A 103 10.75 19.72 -7.57
CA THR A 103 10.86 20.24 -8.92
C THR A 103 9.94 21.45 -8.97
N VAL A 104 10.51 22.65 -8.90
CA VAL A 104 9.74 23.88 -9.16
C VAL A 104 9.29 23.80 -10.61
N THR A 105 8.05 23.35 -10.83
CA THR A 105 7.42 23.27 -12.14
C THR A 105 7.03 24.67 -12.60
N GLY A 106 8.03 25.48 -12.98
CA GLY A 106 7.79 26.55 -13.94
C GLY A 106 7.39 25.91 -15.26
N LYS A 107 6.20 26.29 -15.79
CA LYS A 107 5.58 25.92 -17.09
C LYS A 107 6.26 24.78 -17.87
N PRO A 108 5.55 23.69 -18.21
CA PRO A 108 6.12 22.63 -19.03
C PRO A 108 6.57 23.21 -20.39
N SER A 109 7.86 23.41 -20.56
CA SER A 109 8.46 23.52 -21.88
C SER A 109 8.18 22.20 -22.59
N ARG A 110 7.82 22.27 -23.87
CA ARG A 110 7.55 21.09 -24.70
C ARG A 110 8.83 20.26 -24.75
N TYR A 111 8.93 19.26 -23.89
CA TYR A 111 10.12 18.43 -23.75
C TYR A 111 10.25 17.54 -24.97
N SER A 112 11.31 17.73 -25.74
CA SER A 112 11.73 16.76 -26.75
C SER A 112 12.42 15.62 -25.99
N ALA A 113 11.77 14.47 -25.86
CA ALA A 113 12.42 13.30 -25.28
C ALA A 113 13.72 13.03 -26.05
N LEU A 114 14.83 12.84 -25.32
CA LEU A 114 16.11 12.53 -25.96
C LEU A 114 15.96 11.22 -26.75
N PRO A 115 16.46 11.15 -27.99
CA PRO A 115 16.36 9.95 -28.80
C PRO A 115 17.13 8.80 -28.12
N ILE A 116 16.39 7.80 -27.68
CA ILE A 116 16.94 6.53 -27.19
C ILE A 116 17.31 5.63 -28.39
N PRO A 117 18.31 4.73 -28.24
CA PRO A 117 18.63 3.77 -29.30
C PRO A 117 17.40 2.95 -29.66
N LYS A 118 17.06 2.84 -30.96
CA LYS A 118 15.84 2.17 -31.43
C LYS A 118 15.71 0.72 -30.91
N GLY A 119 16.82 0.00 -30.78
CA GLY A 119 16.80 -1.35 -30.21
C GLY A 119 16.38 -1.40 -28.74
N LEU A 120 16.81 -0.41 -27.94
CA LEU A 120 16.39 -0.27 -26.54
C LEU A 120 14.91 0.14 -26.47
N ASP A 121 14.48 1.04 -27.36
CA ASP A 121 13.08 1.46 -27.45
C ASP A 121 12.15 0.27 -27.75
N TYR A 122 12.43 -0.51 -28.81
CA TYR A 122 11.68 -1.72 -29.12
C TYR A 122 11.73 -2.76 -27.99
N GLY A 123 12.87 -2.91 -27.31
CA GLY A 123 13.00 -3.81 -26.17
C GLY A 123 12.12 -3.39 -24.98
N LEU A 124 12.11 -2.10 -24.64
CA LEU A 124 11.27 -1.54 -23.58
C LEU A 124 9.78 -1.66 -23.92
N VAL A 125 9.40 -1.30 -25.14
CA VAL A 125 8.02 -1.44 -25.63
C VAL A 125 7.60 -2.92 -25.61
N GLY A 126 8.44 -3.83 -26.09
CA GLY A 126 8.18 -5.27 -26.06
C GLY A 126 7.98 -5.80 -24.64
N PHE A 127 8.86 -5.43 -23.70
CA PHE A 127 8.72 -5.80 -22.29
C PHE A 127 7.43 -5.26 -21.67
N SER A 128 7.10 -3.99 -21.91
CA SER A 128 5.85 -3.38 -21.44
C SER A 128 4.62 -4.07 -22.04
N LEU A 129 4.65 -4.44 -23.32
CA LEU A 129 3.58 -5.18 -23.97
C LEU A 129 3.37 -6.56 -23.36
N VAL A 130 4.44 -7.31 -23.08
CA VAL A 130 4.35 -8.61 -22.40
C VAL A 130 3.67 -8.45 -21.03
N TRP A 131 4.07 -7.44 -20.26
CA TRP A 131 3.47 -7.17 -18.95
C TRP A 131 1.98 -6.79 -19.03
N VAL A 132 1.61 -5.96 -20.00
CA VAL A 132 0.22 -5.57 -20.26
C VAL A 132 -0.61 -6.78 -20.68
N VAL A 133 -0.12 -7.59 -21.62
CA VAL A 133 -0.80 -8.80 -22.07
C VAL A 133 -0.98 -9.78 -20.90
N LEU A 134 0.06 -10.02 -20.11
CA LEU A 134 -0.03 -10.86 -18.92
C LEU A 134 -1.12 -10.36 -17.95
N THR A 135 -1.15 -9.06 -17.67
CA THR A 135 -2.14 -8.44 -16.78
C THR A 135 -3.57 -8.59 -17.31
N ILE A 136 -3.76 -8.37 -18.62
CA ILE A 136 -5.06 -8.55 -19.29
C ILE A 136 -5.50 -10.01 -19.23
N VAL A 137 -4.59 -10.96 -19.48
CA VAL A 137 -4.90 -12.39 -19.41
C VAL A 137 -5.29 -12.81 -18.00
N LEU A 138 -4.59 -12.33 -16.96
CA LEU A 138 -4.90 -12.64 -15.57
C LEU A 138 -6.25 -12.06 -15.13
N TYR A 139 -6.55 -10.80 -15.42
CA TYR A 139 -7.87 -10.25 -15.06
C TYR A 139 -8.99 -10.80 -15.95
N GLY A 140 -8.69 -11.04 -17.21
CA GLY A 140 -9.61 -11.67 -18.15
C GLY A 140 -9.99 -13.10 -17.72
N SER A 141 -9.04 -13.86 -17.16
CA SER A 141 -9.32 -15.21 -16.66
C SER A 141 -10.22 -15.20 -15.42
N VAL A 142 -10.02 -14.28 -14.48
CA VAL A 142 -10.91 -14.09 -13.32
C VAL A 142 -12.32 -13.74 -13.79
N PHE A 143 -12.44 -12.81 -14.74
CA PHE A 143 -13.73 -12.43 -15.30
C PHE A 143 -14.41 -13.60 -16.01
N ALA A 144 -13.69 -14.30 -16.89
CA ALA A 144 -14.21 -15.47 -17.59
C ALA A 144 -14.60 -16.61 -16.62
N GLY A 145 -13.84 -16.78 -15.53
CA GLY A 145 -14.14 -17.72 -14.45
C GLY A 145 -15.52 -17.50 -13.82
N GLY A 146 -16.00 -16.25 -13.76
CA GLY A 146 -17.34 -15.90 -13.29
C GLY A 146 -18.49 -16.46 -14.14
N PHE A 147 -18.21 -16.89 -15.37
CA PHE A 147 -19.20 -17.45 -16.30
C PHE A 147 -19.02 -18.94 -16.57
N VAL A 148 -18.09 -19.59 -15.88
CA VAL A 148 -17.71 -21.00 -16.10
C VAL A 148 -18.04 -21.83 -14.87
N ARG A 149 -18.59 -23.05 -15.03
CA ARG A 149 -18.96 -23.91 -13.89
C ARG A 149 -17.81 -24.20 -12.94
N LEU A 150 -16.71 -24.72 -13.48
CA LEU A 150 -15.53 -25.05 -12.70
C LEU A 150 -14.30 -24.81 -13.57
N TRP A 151 -13.63 -23.70 -13.35
CA TRP A 151 -12.49 -23.28 -14.16
C TRP A 151 -11.43 -24.39 -14.25
N GLY A 152 -11.03 -24.75 -15.48
CA GLY A 152 -10.01 -25.78 -15.73
C GLY A 152 -10.48 -27.23 -15.68
N ILE A 153 -11.71 -27.50 -15.23
CA ILE A 153 -12.29 -28.86 -15.16
C ILE A 153 -13.56 -28.96 -16.01
N ASN A 154 -14.49 -28.01 -15.83
CA ASN A 154 -15.73 -27.92 -16.60
C ASN A 154 -15.95 -26.49 -17.06
N ASN A 155 -15.52 -26.21 -18.30
CA ASN A 155 -15.58 -24.90 -18.92
C ASN A 155 -16.96 -24.53 -19.50
N SER A 156 -18.02 -25.25 -19.11
CA SER A 156 -19.39 -24.95 -19.56
C SER A 156 -19.87 -23.62 -19.00
N PHE A 157 -20.53 -22.84 -19.86
CA PHE A 157 -21.14 -21.57 -19.48
C PHE A 157 -22.18 -21.76 -18.36
N THR A 158 -22.18 -20.87 -17.37
CA THR A 158 -23.14 -20.87 -16.27
C THR A 158 -23.35 -19.48 -15.70
N LEU A 159 -24.55 -19.25 -15.15
CA LEU A 159 -24.87 -18.09 -14.32
C LEU A 159 -25.16 -18.48 -12.86
N LEU A 160 -24.85 -19.73 -12.48
CA LEU A 160 -25.11 -20.26 -11.15
C LEU A 160 -24.38 -19.47 -10.06
N HIS A 161 -23.18 -18.98 -10.35
CA HIS A 161 -22.39 -18.17 -9.41
C HIS A 161 -23.13 -16.91 -8.98
N TYR A 162 -23.83 -16.25 -9.90
CA TYR A 162 -24.62 -15.04 -9.59
C TYR A 162 -25.88 -15.36 -8.78
N LYS A 163 -26.52 -16.51 -9.03
CA LYS A 163 -27.64 -16.98 -8.20
C LYS A 163 -27.18 -17.29 -6.78
N ARG A 164 -26.04 -17.96 -6.62
CA ARG A 164 -25.42 -18.22 -5.31
C ARG A 164 -24.99 -16.93 -4.63
N PHE A 165 -24.42 -15.98 -5.36
CA PHE A 165 -24.07 -14.67 -4.82
C PHE A 165 -25.28 -13.96 -4.17
N LEU A 166 -26.46 -14.00 -4.79
CA LEU A 166 -27.66 -13.38 -4.23
C LEU A 166 -28.12 -14.03 -2.91
N VAL A 167 -27.75 -15.29 -2.65
CA VAL A 167 -28.12 -16.03 -1.44
C VAL A 167 -27.01 -15.96 -0.39
N ASP A 168 -25.78 -16.29 -0.78
CA ASP A 168 -24.66 -16.48 0.14
C ASP A 168 -23.77 -15.22 0.27
N GLY A 169 -23.69 -14.41 -0.78
CA GLY A 169 -22.72 -13.30 -0.87
C GLY A 169 -23.30 -11.90 -0.71
N PHE A 170 -24.62 -11.74 -0.86
CA PHE A 170 -25.26 -10.43 -0.91
C PHE A 170 -25.14 -9.67 0.42
N GLU A 171 -25.27 -10.35 1.55
CA GLU A 171 -25.09 -9.74 2.88
C GLU A 171 -23.66 -9.24 3.09
N SER A 172 -22.65 -10.01 2.68
CA SER A 172 -21.25 -9.56 2.73
C SER A 172 -21.01 -8.35 1.84
N TYR A 173 -21.57 -8.34 0.62
CA TYR A 173 -21.51 -7.20 -0.29
C TYR A 173 -22.08 -5.92 0.32
N ILE A 174 -23.30 -6.00 0.89
CA ILE A 174 -23.95 -4.86 1.55
C ILE A 174 -23.15 -4.41 2.78
N THR A 175 -22.64 -5.34 3.58
CA THR A 175 -21.82 -5.04 4.75
C THR A 175 -20.54 -4.29 4.36
N THR A 176 -19.83 -4.75 3.32
CA THR A 176 -18.64 -4.07 2.80
C THR A 176 -18.96 -2.65 2.33
N ILE A 177 -20.05 -2.46 1.58
CA ILE A 177 -20.46 -1.12 1.12
C ILE A 177 -20.80 -0.20 2.29
N LYS A 178 -21.58 -0.67 3.27
CA LYS A 178 -21.95 0.12 4.44
C LYS A 178 -20.72 0.56 5.23
N LEU A 179 -19.79 -0.38 5.48
CA LEU A 179 -18.54 -0.07 6.19
C LEU A 179 -17.68 0.92 5.41
N ALA A 180 -17.54 0.76 4.09
CA ALA A 180 -16.79 1.68 3.25
C ALA A 180 -17.41 3.09 3.22
N ALA A 181 -18.73 3.16 3.05
CA ALA A 181 -19.47 4.43 3.00
C ALA A 181 -19.36 5.23 4.32
N ILE A 182 -19.26 4.57 5.47
CA ILE A 182 -19.08 5.21 6.77
C ILE A 182 -17.60 5.55 7.03
N SER A 183 -16.69 4.60 6.79
CA SER A 183 -15.28 4.76 7.14
C SER A 183 -14.53 5.73 6.25
N ALA A 184 -14.84 5.80 4.94
CA ALA A 184 -14.16 6.68 3.99
C ALA A 184 -14.25 8.18 4.36
N PRO A 185 -15.44 8.77 4.60
CA PRO A 185 -15.53 10.18 4.98
C PRO A 185 -14.90 10.47 6.34
N LEU A 186 -15.03 9.56 7.32
CA LEU A 186 -14.39 9.70 8.63
C LEU A 186 -12.85 9.69 8.52
N THR A 187 -12.32 8.78 7.70
CA THR A 187 -10.88 8.71 7.41
C THR A 187 -10.39 10.01 6.78
N ALA A 188 -11.13 10.53 5.79
CA ALA A 188 -10.79 11.78 5.13
C ALA A 188 -10.82 12.96 6.12
N ALA A 189 -11.85 13.05 6.95
CA ALA A 189 -11.98 14.11 7.96
C ALA A 189 -10.82 14.09 8.97
N VAL A 190 -10.49 12.93 9.53
CA VAL A 190 -9.37 12.77 10.47
C VAL A 190 -8.03 13.08 9.79
N GLY A 191 -7.81 12.57 8.58
CA GLY A 191 -6.58 12.80 7.83
C GLY A 191 -6.36 14.28 7.48
N LEU A 192 -7.41 14.97 7.02
CA LEU A 192 -7.38 16.40 6.72
C LEU A 192 -7.17 17.25 7.97
N LEU A 193 -7.82 16.89 9.09
CA LEU A 193 -7.64 17.59 10.36
C LEU A 193 -6.18 17.50 10.82
N ILE A 194 -5.57 16.31 10.77
CA ILE A 194 -4.17 16.11 11.13
C ILE A 194 -3.25 16.87 10.17
N ALA A 195 -3.51 16.81 8.86
CA ALA A 195 -2.76 17.57 7.86
C ALA A 195 -2.81 19.08 8.14
N TYR A 196 -3.99 19.60 8.50
CA TYR A 196 -4.18 21.01 8.85
C TYR A 196 -3.42 21.39 10.11
N LEU A 197 -3.53 20.61 11.19
CA LEU A 197 -2.81 20.82 12.44
C LEU A 197 -1.29 20.82 12.24
N VAL A 198 -0.78 19.82 11.51
CA VAL A 198 0.66 19.69 11.20
C VAL A 198 1.11 20.79 10.23
N SER A 199 0.27 21.28 9.33
CA SER A 199 0.71 22.32 8.37
C SER A 199 0.64 23.73 8.94
N ARG A 200 -0.41 24.05 9.71
CA ARG A 200 -0.71 25.44 10.13
C ARG A 200 -0.30 25.78 11.56
N TYR A 201 -0.19 24.80 12.45
CA TYR A 201 0.16 25.05 13.85
C TYR A 201 1.62 24.70 14.18
N ARG A 202 2.14 25.37 15.20
CA ARG A 202 3.42 25.06 15.85
C ARG A 202 3.12 24.61 17.29
N PHE A 203 3.53 23.40 17.63
CA PHE A 203 3.37 22.84 18.98
C PHE A 203 4.55 21.93 19.32
N PHE A 204 4.81 21.74 20.61
CA PHE A 204 6.01 21.07 21.13
C PHE A 204 6.23 19.65 20.57
N ALA A 205 5.16 18.87 20.43
CA ALA A 205 5.22 17.48 19.97
C ALA A 205 4.91 17.29 18.46
N LYS A 206 5.06 18.33 17.63
CA LYS A 206 4.68 18.29 16.21
C LYS A 206 5.33 17.16 15.40
N ARG A 207 6.66 17.00 15.51
CA ARG A 207 7.40 15.97 14.76
C ARG A 207 7.07 14.55 15.23
N PRO A 208 7.02 14.25 16.55
CA PRO A 208 6.52 12.97 17.03
C PRO A 208 5.08 12.69 16.60
N PHE A 209 4.19 13.68 16.68
CA PHE A 209 2.78 13.54 16.30
C PHE A 209 2.60 13.19 14.83
N GLU A 210 3.28 13.92 13.93
CA GLU A 210 3.30 13.62 12.50
C GLU A 210 3.86 12.22 12.24
N PHE A 211 4.97 11.86 12.90
CA PHE A 211 5.60 10.55 12.76
C PHE A 211 4.68 9.40 13.16
N THR A 212 4.10 9.45 14.37
CA THR A 212 3.20 8.41 14.87
C THR A 212 1.94 8.30 14.02
N SER A 213 1.42 9.43 13.53
CA SER A 213 0.26 9.45 12.63
C SER A 213 0.54 8.81 11.27
N MET A 214 1.77 8.89 10.78
CA MET A 214 2.20 8.21 9.54
C MET A 214 2.63 6.76 9.77
N LEU A 215 2.98 6.38 11.00
CA LEU A 215 3.48 5.05 11.34
C LEU A 215 2.42 3.96 11.12
N SER A 216 1.12 4.29 11.19
CA SER A 216 0.06 3.32 10.92
C SER A 216 0.14 2.71 9.52
N PHE A 217 0.81 3.38 8.58
CA PHE A 217 1.09 2.84 7.25
C PHE A 217 2.09 1.69 7.25
N ALA A 218 3.02 1.66 8.21
CA ALA A 218 4.09 0.68 8.30
C ALA A 218 3.71 -0.58 9.09
N ILE A 219 2.57 -0.55 9.78
CA ILE A 219 2.10 -1.68 10.59
C ILE A 219 1.28 -2.62 9.70
N PRO A 220 1.65 -3.90 9.58
CA PRO A 220 0.89 -4.88 8.82
C PRO A 220 -0.55 -5.04 9.31
N GLY A 221 -1.48 -5.24 8.38
CA GLY A 221 -2.91 -5.38 8.69
C GLY A 221 -3.22 -6.54 9.65
N THR A 222 -2.47 -7.64 9.57
CA THR A 222 -2.60 -8.80 10.47
C THR A 222 -2.24 -8.44 11.91
N VAL A 223 -1.14 -7.72 12.12
CA VAL A 223 -0.70 -7.23 13.44
C VAL A 223 -1.70 -6.24 14.00
N VAL A 224 -2.19 -5.29 13.18
CA VAL A 224 -3.23 -4.33 13.61
C VAL A 224 -4.49 -5.08 14.02
N GLY A 225 -5.00 -6.00 13.19
CA GLY A 225 -6.25 -6.72 13.44
C GLY A 225 -6.20 -7.48 14.77
N ILE A 226 -5.09 -8.16 15.04
CA ILE A 226 -4.90 -8.93 16.27
C ILE A 226 -4.72 -8.05 17.48
N GLY A 227 -3.92 -6.98 17.37
CA GLY A 227 -3.80 -6.00 18.42
C GLY A 227 -5.16 -5.42 18.82
N TYR A 228 -6.04 -5.17 17.84
CA TYR A 228 -7.41 -4.70 18.08
C TYR A 228 -8.27 -5.74 18.77
N VAL A 229 -8.26 -7.00 18.30
CA VAL A 229 -8.99 -8.09 18.97
C VAL A 229 -8.53 -8.21 20.42
N MET A 230 -7.24 -8.35 20.68
CA MET A 230 -6.72 -8.51 22.04
C MET A 230 -7.04 -7.29 22.93
N SER A 231 -7.05 -6.08 22.38
CA SER A 231 -7.31 -4.85 23.14
C SER A 231 -8.79 -4.60 23.44
N PHE A 232 -9.70 -5.07 22.58
CA PHE A 232 -11.14 -4.77 22.64
C PHE A 232 -12.02 -6.01 22.81
N ASN A 233 -11.44 -7.13 23.26
CA ASN A 233 -12.17 -8.37 23.58
C ASN A 233 -12.57 -8.48 25.06
N THR A 234 -12.09 -7.57 25.93
CA THR A 234 -12.39 -7.57 27.38
C THR A 234 -12.91 -6.21 27.85
N ALA A 235 -13.62 -6.19 28.98
CA ALA A 235 -14.14 -4.98 29.59
C ALA A 235 -13.01 -3.97 29.92
N PRO A 236 -13.25 -2.64 29.87
CA PRO A 236 -14.54 -1.95 29.83
C PRO A 236 -15.09 -1.67 28.42
N LEU A 237 -14.30 -1.80 27.35
CA LEU A 237 -14.69 -1.51 25.97
C LEU A 237 -14.61 -2.78 25.12
N VAL A 238 -15.76 -3.43 24.91
CA VAL A 238 -15.86 -4.63 24.08
C VAL A 238 -16.41 -4.26 22.71
N PHE A 239 -15.50 -4.13 21.73
CA PHE A 239 -15.87 -3.85 20.34
C PHE A 239 -15.71 -5.06 19.41
N THR A 240 -15.03 -6.11 19.85
CA THR A 240 -14.84 -7.34 19.07
C THR A 240 -16.19 -7.90 18.63
N GLY A 241 -16.30 -8.24 17.34
CA GLY A 241 -17.55 -8.72 16.72
C GLY A 241 -18.51 -7.61 16.24
N THR A 242 -18.21 -6.32 16.44
CA THR A 242 -19.07 -5.21 15.99
C THR A 242 -18.51 -4.50 14.74
N ALA A 243 -19.36 -3.73 14.04
CA ALA A 243 -18.91 -2.87 12.95
C ALA A 243 -17.93 -1.77 13.40
N ALA A 244 -17.99 -1.35 14.66
CA ALA A 244 -17.18 -0.26 15.19
C ALA A 244 -15.67 -0.57 15.14
N ILE A 245 -15.27 -1.78 15.52
CA ILE A 245 -13.85 -2.18 15.50
C ILE A 245 -13.27 -2.14 14.08
N LEU A 246 -14.06 -2.51 13.07
CA LEU A 246 -13.67 -2.46 11.66
C LEU A 246 -13.56 -1.01 11.16
N ILE A 247 -14.51 -0.15 11.51
CA ILE A 247 -14.49 1.27 11.13
C ILE A 247 -13.25 1.96 11.72
N ILE A 248 -12.97 1.74 13.01
CA ILE A 248 -11.79 2.32 13.68
C ILE A 248 -10.51 1.81 13.01
N CYS A 249 -10.44 0.51 12.72
CA CYS A 249 -9.30 -0.08 12.01
C CYS A 249 -9.09 0.55 10.61
N PHE A 250 -10.16 0.76 9.84
CA PHE A 250 -10.08 1.41 8.53
C PHE A 250 -9.61 2.86 8.63
N ILE A 251 -10.09 3.63 9.61
CA ILE A 251 -9.62 5.00 9.85
C ILE A 251 -8.13 4.99 10.16
N PHE A 252 -7.69 4.16 11.10
CA PHE A 252 -6.30 4.06 11.51
C PHE A 252 -5.36 3.66 10.36
N ARG A 253 -5.76 2.68 9.55
CA ARG A 253 -4.93 2.17 8.44
C ARG A 253 -4.85 3.15 7.28
N ASN A 254 -5.93 3.87 6.99
CA ASN A 254 -6.03 4.70 5.79
C ASN A 254 -5.79 6.20 6.03
N MET A 255 -5.77 6.68 7.29
CA MET A 255 -5.50 8.09 7.61
C MET A 255 -4.20 8.66 7.01
N PRO A 256 -3.07 7.92 6.85
CA PRO A 256 -1.85 8.49 6.26
C PRO A 256 -2.03 8.97 4.82
N VAL A 257 -2.96 8.36 4.07
CA VAL A 257 -3.30 8.80 2.71
C VAL A 257 -3.96 10.18 2.74
N GLY A 258 -4.90 10.39 3.66
CA GLY A 258 -5.55 11.68 3.89
C GLY A 258 -4.56 12.75 4.37
N ILE A 259 -3.64 12.39 5.28
CA ILE A 259 -2.62 13.31 5.80
C ILE A 259 -1.70 13.80 4.68
N ARG A 260 -1.12 12.87 3.90
CA ARG A 260 -0.18 13.23 2.81
C ARG A 260 -0.85 14.07 1.73
N SER A 261 -2.05 13.69 1.32
CA SER A 261 -2.82 14.42 0.31
C SER A 261 -3.20 15.82 0.81
N GLY A 262 -3.64 15.94 2.06
CA GLY A 262 -3.96 17.21 2.68
C GLY A 262 -2.76 18.14 2.85
N MET A 263 -1.61 17.61 3.28
CA MET A 263 -0.37 18.39 3.41
C MET A 263 0.10 18.92 2.04
N ALA A 264 0.05 18.09 0.99
CA ALA A 264 0.44 18.52 -0.35
C ALA A 264 -0.46 19.64 -0.89
N ALA A 265 -1.78 19.55 -0.68
CA ALA A 265 -2.73 20.60 -1.06
C ALA A 265 -2.51 21.89 -0.25
N LEU A 266 -2.31 21.78 1.07
CA LEU A 266 -2.10 22.93 1.96
C LEU A 266 -0.75 23.64 1.73
N GLN A 267 0.25 22.96 1.17
CA GLN A 267 1.53 23.57 0.80
C GLN A 267 1.43 24.45 -0.46
N GLN A 268 0.38 24.28 -1.26
CA GLN A 268 0.14 25.08 -2.48
C GLN A 268 -0.56 26.41 -2.19
N ILE A 269 -1.08 26.61 -0.97
CA ILE A 269 -1.85 27.79 -0.54
C ILE A 269 -1.22 28.42 0.71
#